data_AF-A0A7V7WVG5-F1
#
_entry.id   AF-A0A7V7WVG5-F1
#
_cell.length_a   1.000
_cell.length_b   1.000
_cell.length_c   1.000
_cell.angle_alpha   90.00
_cell.angle_beta   90.00
_cell.angle_gamma   90.00
#
_symmetry.space_group_name_H-M   'P 1'
#
loop_
_entity.id
_entity.type
_entity.pdbx_description
1 polymer ?
#
loop_
_entity_poly.entity_id
_entity_poly.type
_entity_poly.pdbx_seq_one_letter_code
_entity_poly.pdbx_strand_id
1 'polypeptide(L)' 'AARLGIRSIPTLVRFEQGREVARRSGTLPAAQIVRFAS' A
#
# COMPACT_ATOMS: atom_id res chain seq x y z
N ALA A 1 1.52 13.04 2.26
CA ALA A 1 1.65 12.25 1.01
C ALA A 1 3.08 12.27 0.43
N ALA A 2 3.68 13.45 0.22
CA ALA A 2 5.01 13.57 -0.41
C ALA A 2 6.12 12.76 0.27
N ARG A 3 6.17 12.72 1.62
CA ARG A 3 7.14 11.92 2.39
C ARG A 3 7.09 10.42 2.10
N LEU A 4 5.93 9.89 1.71
CA LEU A 4 5.72 8.49 1.34
C LEU A 4 5.71 8.28 -0.19
N GLY A 5 5.99 9.34 -0.97
CA GLY A 5 5.99 9.28 -2.43
C GLY A 5 4.64 8.95 -3.06
N ILE A 6 3.52 9.25 -2.40
CA ILE A 6 2.18 8.97 -2.93
C ILE A 6 1.85 9.97 -4.06
N ARG A 7 1.70 9.47 -5.30
CA ARG A 7 1.45 10.27 -6.52
C ARG A 7 0.06 10.06 -7.12
N SER A 8 -0.70 9.08 -6.61
CA SER A 8 -2.06 8.73 -7.06
C SER A 8 -2.86 8.15 -5.90
N ILE A 9 -4.19 8.22 -5.95
CA ILE A 9 -5.08 7.59 -4.96
C ILE A 9 -6.08 6.64 -5.64
N PRO A 10 -6.36 5.47 -5.04
CA PRO A 10 -5.80 4.93 -3.79
C PRO A 10 -4.39 4.32 -3.96
N THR A 11 -3.59 4.32 -2.88
CA THR A 11 -2.28 3.66 -2.78
C THR A 11 -2.18 2.93 -1.43
N LEU A 12 -1.77 1.66 -1.47
CA LEU A 12 -1.50 0.82 -0.30
C LEU A 12 0.02 0.63 -0.14
N VAL A 13 0.52 0.72 1.09
CA VAL A 13 1.94 0.54 1.43
C VAL A 13 2.04 -0.36 2.66
N ARG A 14 2.85 -1.41 2.62
CA ARG A 14 3.11 -2.32 3.74
C ARG A 14 4.49 -2.05 4.32
N PHE A 15 4.55 -1.93 5.63
CA PHE A 15 5.77 -1.76 6.39
C PHE A 15 5.97 -2.93 7.34
N GLU A 16 7.19 -3.44 7.42
CA GLU A 16 7.63 -4.43 8.39
C GLU A 16 8.90 -3.92 9.07
N GLN A 17 8.92 -3.92 10.41
CA GLN A 17 10.05 -3.43 11.20
C GLN A 17 10.54 -2.02 10.79
N GLY A 18 9.61 -1.14 10.39
CA GLY A 18 9.92 0.22 9.94
C GLY A 18 10.43 0.34 8.50
N ARG A 19 10.51 -0.75 7.75
CA ARG A 19 10.90 -0.77 6.33
C ARG A 19 9.72 -1.04 5.42
N GLU A 20 9.61 -0.31 4.32
CA GLU A 20 8.64 -0.61 3.25
C GLU A 20 8.99 -1.94 2.58
N VAL A 21 8.04 -2.87 2.53
CA VAL A 21 8.21 -4.21 1.91
C VAL A 21 7.29 -4.42 0.71
N ALA A 22 6.20 -3.66 0.61
CA ALA A 22 5.30 -3.74 -0.54
C ALA A 22 4.57 -2.42 -0.78
N ARG A 23 4.25 -2.14 -2.06
CA ARG A 23 3.48 -0.97 -2.52
C ARG A 23 2.57 -1.37 -3.66
N ARG A 24 1.32 -0.89 -3.65
CA ARG A 24 0.36 -1.08 -4.74
C ARG A 24 -0.49 0.16 -4.95
N SER A 25 -0.53 0.67 -6.17
CA SER A 25 -1.41 1.77 -6.58
C SER A 25 -2.62 1.24 -7.34
N GLY A 26 -3.74 1.96 -7.25
CA GLY A 26 -4.98 1.62 -7.93
C GLY A 26 -6.00 0.90 -7.04
N THR A 27 -7.22 0.80 -7.54
CA THR A 27 -8.35 0.21 -6.82
C THR A 27 -8.23 -1.30 -6.74
N LEU A 28 -8.47 -1.85 -5.55
CA LEU A 28 -8.46 -3.29 -5.29
C LEU A 28 -9.81 -3.73 -4.71
N PRO A 29 -10.29 -4.93 -5.07
CA PRO A 29 -11.38 -5.57 -4.34
C PRO A 29 -11.00 -5.83 -2.87
N ALA A 30 -12.00 -5.86 -1.97
CA ALA A 30 -11.77 -6.03 -0.54
C ALA A 30 -10.90 -7.25 -0.18
N ALA A 31 -11.15 -8.40 -0.81
CA ALA A 31 -10.36 -9.62 -0.59
C ALA A 31 -8.86 -9.43 -0.93
N GLN A 32 -8.54 -8.59 -1.93
CA GLN A 32 -7.16 -8.29 -2.28
C GLN A 32 -6.50 -7.31 -1.29
N ILE A 33 -7.28 -6.45 -0.63
CA ILE A 33 -6.77 -5.58 0.44
C ILE A 33 -6.36 -6.43 1.65
N VAL A 34 -7.20 -7.40 2.05
CA VAL A 34 -6.89 -8.33 3.14
C VAL A 34 -5.63 -9.14 2.83
N ARG A 35 -5.54 -9.70 1.62
CA ARG A 35 -4.34 -10.43 1.16
C ARG A 35 -3.08 -9.57 1.11
N PHE A 36 -3.20 -8.26 0.92
CA PHE A 36 -2.06 -7.35 0.93
C PHE A 36 -1.59 -7.06 2.37
N ALA A 37 -2.54 -6.98 3.31
CA ALA A 37 -2.27 -6.68 4.71
C ALA A 37 -1.72 -7.88 5.50
N SER A 38 -2.03 -9.10 5.06
CA SER A 38 -1.54 -10.37 5.64
C SER A 38 -0.14 -10.69 5.14
#